data_AF-A0A9D1JEL5-F1
#
_entry.id   AF-A0A9D1JEL5-F1
#
_cell.length_a   1.000
_cell.length_b   1.000
_cell.length_c   1.000
_cell.angle_alpha   90.00
_cell.angle_beta   90.00
_cell.angle_gamma   90.00
#
_symmetry.space_group_name_H-M   'P 1'
#
loop_
_entity.id
_entity.type
_entity.pdbx_description
1 polymer ?
#
loop_
_entity_poly.entity_id
_entity_poly.type
_entity_poly.pdbx_seq_one_letter_code
_entity_poly.pdbx_strand_id
1 'polypeptide(L)'
;MTKEQASEHFGVSLTKLQFYEAQGLFDCHKQPDGRINYDDELMDYIGIINVLMEAGAEMDTLRKFMQKLMQSAVTKEEKLRYLRKQRKRLLEDIHSKQKFLDQLDYLIFTEEKP
;
A
#
# COMPACT_ATOMS: atom_id res chain seq x y z
N MET A 1 -5.19 3.35 20.14
CA MET A 1 -5.33 1.92 20.50
C MET A 1 -4.00 1.20 20.38
N THR A 2 -3.85 -0.01 20.91
CA THR A 2 -2.67 -0.86 20.63
C THR A 2 -2.75 -1.43 19.22
N LYS A 3 -1.63 -1.97 18.72
CA LYS A 3 -1.56 -2.58 17.39
C LYS A 3 -2.49 -3.79 17.25
N GLU A 4 -2.61 -4.59 18.30
CA GLU A 4 -3.48 -5.78 18.35
C GLU A 4 -4.95 -5.35 18.25
N GLN A 5 -5.34 -4.35 19.04
CA GLN A 5 -6.69 -3.79 19.01
C GLN A 5 -7.01 -3.17 17.64
N ALA A 6 -6.05 -2.48 17.03
CA ALA A 6 -6.22 -1.93 15.68
C ALA A 6 -6.37 -3.01 14.62
N SER A 7 -5.61 -4.10 14.73
CA SER A 7 -5.73 -5.25 13.84
C SER A 7 -7.14 -5.85 13.87
N GLU A 8 -7.68 -6.05 15.08
CA GLU A 8 -9.02 -6.60 15.28
C GLU A 8 -10.12 -5.64 14.83
N HIS A 9 -10.02 -4.35 15.18
CA HIS A 9 -11.06 -3.37 14.91
C HIS A 9 -11.19 -3.01 13.42
N PHE A 10 -10.08 -2.92 12.70
CA PHE A 10 -10.05 -2.46 11.30
C PHE A 10 -9.82 -3.60 10.29
N GLY A 11 -9.66 -4.85 10.75
CA GLY A 11 -9.47 -6.01 9.89
C GLY A 11 -8.15 -6.04 9.11
N VAL A 12 -7.16 -5.22 9.52
CA VAL A 12 -5.81 -5.25 8.94
C VAL A 12 -4.98 -6.26 9.71
N SER A 13 -4.30 -7.19 9.04
CA SER A 13 -3.54 -8.23 9.75
C SER A 13 -2.40 -7.64 10.58
N LEU A 14 -2.16 -8.21 11.76
CA LEU A 14 -1.08 -7.78 12.66
C LEU A 14 0.28 -7.78 11.95
N THR A 15 0.53 -8.77 11.09
CA THR A 15 1.75 -8.87 10.29
C THR A 15 1.92 -7.70 9.32
N LYS A 16 0.83 -7.24 8.68
CA LYS A 16 0.88 -6.04 7.81
C LYS A 16 1.22 -4.80 8.61
N LEU A 17 0.60 -4.61 9.78
CA LEU A 17 0.89 -3.47 10.66
C LEU A 17 2.35 -3.47 11.13
N GLN A 18 2.86 -4.63 11.56
CA GLN A 18 4.27 -4.81 11.94
C GLN A 18 5.22 -4.52 10.79
N PHE A 19 4.88 -4.97 9.58
CA PHE A 19 5.68 -4.71 8.39
C PHE A 19 5.72 -3.21 8.07
N TYR A 20 4.58 -2.51 8.07
CA TYR A 20 4.54 -1.07 7.79
C TYR A 20 5.27 -0.25 8.84
N GLU A 21 5.16 -0.64 10.11
CA GLU A 21 5.91 -0.06 11.22
C GLU A 21 7.43 -0.25 11.05
N ALA A 22 7.88 -1.46 10.72
CA ALA A 22 9.30 -1.76 10.46
C ALA A 22 9.85 -1.01 9.24
N GLN A 23 9.00 -0.75 8.25
CA GLN A 23 9.34 0.06 7.07
C GLN A 23 9.23 1.57 7.32
N GLY A 24 8.85 2.01 8.52
CA GLY A 24 8.80 3.42 8.91
C GLY A 24 7.76 4.24 8.14
N LEU A 25 6.66 3.63 7.69
CA LEU A 25 5.67 4.28 6.82
C LEU A 25 4.82 5.36 7.52
N PHE A 26 4.81 5.35 8.85
CA PHE A 26 4.08 6.29 9.70
C PHE A 26 4.91 6.72 10.91
N ASP A 27 6.24 6.79 10.77
CA ASP A 27 7.15 7.14 11.86
C ASP A 27 6.91 8.52 12.45
N CYS A 28 6.29 9.45 11.70
CA CYS A 28 5.89 10.75 12.24
C CYS A 28 4.72 10.69 13.24
N HIS A 29 4.05 9.54 13.37
CA HIS A 29 3.04 9.28 14.42
C HIS A 29 3.63 8.56 15.64
N LYS A 30 4.95 8.32 15.69
CA LYS A 30 5.61 7.84 16.91
C LYS A 30 5.55 8.92 17.99
N GLN A 31 5.13 8.50 19.18
CA GLN A 31 5.18 9.30 20.40
C GLN A 31 6.65 9.51 20.83
N PRO A 32 6.93 10.49 21.72
CA PRO A 32 8.29 10.76 22.20
C PRO A 32 8.97 9.55 22.87
N ASP A 33 8.19 8.61 23.42
CA ASP A 33 8.67 7.37 24.03
C ASP A 33 8.91 6.23 23.01
N GLY A 34 8.68 6.51 21.72
CA GLY A 34 8.83 5.57 20.62
C GLY A 34 7.61 4.69 20.34
N ARG A 35 6.53 4.79 21.13
CA ARG A 35 5.30 4.02 20.91
C ARG A 35 4.44 4.64 19.82
N ILE A 36 3.54 3.84 19.24
CA ILE A 36 2.60 4.29 18.22
C ILE A 36 1.19 4.12 18.76
N ASN A 37 0.43 5.22 18.76
CA ASN A 37 -0.99 5.17 19.03
C ASN A 37 -1.75 4.93 17.72
N TYR A 38 -2.43 3.80 17.62
CA TYR A 38 -3.31 3.52 16.49
C TYR A 38 -4.67 4.16 16.75
N ASP A 39 -4.78 5.45 16.47
CA ASP A 39 -6.05 6.19 16.46
C ASP A 39 -6.68 6.18 15.06
N ASP A 40 -7.90 6.69 14.96
CA ASP A 40 -8.68 6.70 13.72
C ASP A 40 -7.93 7.44 12.59
N GLU A 41 -7.22 8.51 12.91
CA GLU A 41 -6.41 9.27 11.93
C GLU A 41 -5.26 8.42 11.37
N LEU A 42 -4.49 7.75 12.21
CA LEU A 42 -3.45 6.84 11.73
C LEU A 42 -4.06 5.70 10.89
N MET A 43 -5.26 5.23 11.24
CA MET A 43 -5.92 4.15 10.51
C MET A 43 -6.40 4.59 9.12
N ASP A 44 -6.86 5.83 8.96
CA ASP A 44 -7.12 6.42 7.64
C ASP A 44 -5.86 6.42 6.76
N TYR A 45 -4.71 6.79 7.33
CA TYR A 45 -3.44 6.74 6.62
C TYR A 45 -2.99 5.32 6.30
N ILE A 46 -3.22 4.35 7.18
CA ILE A 46 -2.93 2.93 6.93
C ILE A 46 -3.80 2.41 5.78
N GLY A 47 -5.05 2.86 5.64
CA GLY A 47 -5.89 2.57 4.48
C GLY A 47 -5.24 3.03 3.17
N ILE A 48 -4.70 4.25 3.15
CA ILE A 48 -3.95 4.79 2.00
C ILE A 48 -2.70 3.97 1.72
N ILE A 49 -1.91 3.64 2.75
CA ILE A 49 -0.71 2.80 2.64
C ILE A 49 -1.06 1.46 2.00
N ASN A 50 -2.13 0.80 2.46
CA ASN A 50 -2.53 -0.51 1.98
C ASN A 50 -2.89 -0.44 0.48
N VAL A 51 -3.70 0.53 0.06
CA VAL A 51 -4.05 0.71 -1.37
C VAL A 51 -2.79 0.95 -2.23
N LEU A 52 -1.87 1.79 -1.76
CA LEU A 52 -0.66 2.11 -2.54
C LEU A 52 0.31 0.94 -2.61
N MET A 53 0.47 0.18 -1.52
CA MET A 53 1.28 -1.03 -1.50
C MET A 53 0.73 -2.10 -2.46
N GLU A 54 -0.57 -2.36 -2.42
CA GLU A 54 -1.23 -3.33 -3.31
C GLU A 54 -1.21 -2.85 -4.78
N ALA A 55 -1.23 -1.53 -5.03
CA ALA A 55 -1.01 -0.95 -6.35
C ALA A 55 0.46 -1.03 -6.83
N GLY A 56 1.34 -1.63 -6.02
CA GLY A 56 2.75 -1.84 -6.33
C GLY A 56 3.61 -0.59 -6.11
N ALA A 57 3.26 0.32 -5.20
CA ALA A 57 4.12 1.46 -4.88
C ALA A 57 5.50 0.99 -4.37
N GLU A 58 6.55 1.68 -4.80
CA GLU A 58 7.90 1.40 -4.31
C GLU A 58 8.08 1.95 -2.90
N MET A 59 8.64 1.13 -2.00
CA MET A 59 8.70 1.40 -0.57
C MET A 59 9.28 2.77 -0.23
N ASP A 60 10.44 3.13 -0.79
CA ASP A 60 11.09 4.41 -0.51
C ASP A 60 10.28 5.61 -1.00
N THR A 61 9.62 5.47 -2.14
CA THR A 61 8.77 6.53 -2.69
C THR A 61 7.49 6.69 -1.88
N LEU A 62 6.93 5.57 -1.39
CA LEU A 62 5.76 5.55 -0.54
C LEU A 62 6.07 6.17 0.82
N ARG A 63 7.17 5.77 1.47
CA ARG A 63 7.61 6.34 2.75
C ARG A 63 7.72 7.87 2.68
N LYS A 64 8.44 8.39 1.67
CA LYS A 64 8.59 9.84 1.47
C LYS A 64 7.26 10.55 1.22
N PHE A 65 6.36 9.92 0.47
CA PHE A 65 5.03 10.46 0.21
C PHE A 65 4.19 10.51 1.48
N MET A 66 4.12 9.42 2.24
CA MET A 66 3.34 9.33 3.49
C MET A 66 3.85 10.29 4.55
N GLN A 67 5.18 10.41 4.71
CA GLN A 67 5.78 11.38 5.62
C GLN A 67 5.30 12.81 5.33
N LYS A 68 5.35 13.24 4.06
CA LYS A 68 4.85 14.57 3.69
C LYS A 68 3.33 14.68 3.86
N LEU A 69 2.59 13.62 3.54
CA LEU A 69 1.13 13.61 3.60
C LEU A 69 0.62 13.79 5.03
N MET A 70 1.21 13.08 6.00
CA MET A 70 0.88 13.17 7.42
C MET A 70 1.31 14.52 8.03
N GLN A 71 2.39 15.12 7.50
CA GLN A 71 2.82 16.47 7.90
C GLN A 71 2.03 17.58 7.21
N SER A 72 0.96 17.27 6.47
CA SER A 72 0.19 18.23 5.67
C SER A 72 1.05 19.06 4.69
N ALA A 73 2.20 18.52 4.27
CA ALA A 73 3.18 19.17 3.41
C ALA A 73 3.02 18.78 1.92
N VAL A 74 1.89 18.14 1.56
CA VAL A 74 1.58 17.72 0.20
C VAL A 74 0.42 18.56 -0.33
N THR A 75 0.66 19.25 -1.44
CA THR A 75 -0.40 19.96 -2.16
C THR A 75 -1.37 18.99 -2.83
N LYS A 76 -2.60 19.43 -3.11
CA LYS A 76 -3.59 18.63 -3.85
C LYS A 76 -3.05 18.13 -5.20
N GLU A 77 -2.27 18.95 -5.89
CA GLU A 77 -1.67 18.63 -7.19
C GLU A 77 -0.59 17.56 -7.08
N GLU A 78 0.28 17.65 -6.07
CA GLU A 78 1.28 16.61 -5.80
C GLU A 78 0.65 15.27 -5.43
N LYS A 79 -0.40 15.30 -4.58
CA LYS A 79 -1.19 14.11 -4.23
C LYS A 79 -1.77 13.46 -5.47
N LEU A 80 -2.45 14.24 -6.32
CA LEU A 80 -3.03 13.74 -7.57
C LEU A 80 -1.98 13.19 -8.53
N ARG A 81 -0.83 13.87 -8.66
CA ARG A 81 0.28 13.41 -9.51
C ARG A 81 0.81 12.06 -9.04
N TYR A 82 1.02 11.89 -7.73
CA TYR A 82 1.49 10.63 -7.17
C TYR A 82 0.48 9.50 -7.39
N LEU A 83 -0.81 9.74 -7.10
CA LEU A 83 -1.88 8.76 -7.30
C LEU A 83 -2.03 8.34 -8.77
N ARG A 84 -1.94 9.30 -9.71
CA ARG A 84 -1.95 9.00 -11.15
C ARG A 84 -0.76 8.16 -11.58
N LYS A 85 0.42 8.40 -11.00
CA LYS A 85 1.61 7.56 -11.24
C LYS A 85 1.38 6.13 -10.78
N GLN A 86 0.85 5.92 -9.57
CA GLN A 86 0.56 4.57 -9.08
C GLN A 86 -0.55 3.89 -9.89
N ARG A 87 -1.61 4.62 -10.28
CA ARG A 87 -2.65 4.10 -11.19
C ARG A 87 -2.05 3.62 -12.51
N LYS A 88 -1.13 4.39 -13.11
CA LYS A 88 -0.46 4.00 -14.36
C LYS A 88 0.34 2.70 -14.18
N ARG A 89 1.12 2.61 -13.09
CA ARG A 89 1.90 1.41 -12.76
C ARG A 89 1.02 0.17 -12.59
N LEU A 90 -0.08 0.29 -11.83
CA LEU A 90 -1.03 -0.79 -11.64
C LEU A 90 -1.66 -1.24 -12.98
N LEU A 91 -1.98 -0.30 -13.87
CA LEU A 91 -2.51 -0.62 -15.19
C LEU A 91 -1.49 -1.39 -16.06
N GLU A 92 -0.21 -1.02 -16.00
CA GLU A 92 0.87 -1.73 -16.68
C GLU A 92 1.07 -3.17 -16.14
N ASP A 93 0.94 -3.36 -14.82
CA ASP A 93 0.95 -4.68 -14.18
C ASP A 93 -0.24 -5.54 -14.62
N ILE A 94 -1.45 -4.97 -14.64
CA ILE A 94 -2.66 -5.64 -15.14
C ILE A 94 -2.48 -6.09 -16.59
N HIS A 95 -2.00 -5.20 -17.47
CA HIS A 95 -1.75 -5.57 -18.87
C HIS A 95 -0.72 -6.70 -19.01
N SER A 96 0.33 -6.68 -18.18
CA SER A 96 1.36 -7.71 -18.18
C SER A 96 0.82 -9.06 -17.70
N LYS A 97 0.02 -9.05 -16.63
CA LYS A 97 -0.65 -10.24 -16.11
C LYS A 97 -1.67 -10.82 -17.09
N GLN A 98 -2.43 -9.97 -17.78
CA GLN A 98 -3.34 -10.42 -18.84
C GLN A 98 -2.58 -11.13 -19.96
N LYS A 99 -1.45 -10.57 -20.40
CA LYS A 99 -0.61 -11.23 -21.42
C LYS A 99 -0.11 -12.60 -20.97
N PHE A 100 0.26 -12.75 -19.69
CA PHE A 100 0.66 -14.06 -19.16
C PHE A 100 -0.50 -15.03 -19.05
N LEU A 101 -1.69 -14.54 -18.71
CA LEU A 101 -2.91 -15.34 -18.70
C LEU A 101 -3.20 -15.88 -20.11
N ASP A 102 -3.15 -15.04 -21.14
CA ASP A 102 -3.36 -15.44 -22.54
C ASP A 102 -2.35 -16.51 -22.98
N GLN A 103 -1.10 -16.45 -22.50
CA GLN A 103 -0.08 -17.48 -22.77
C GLN A 103 -0.39 -18.81 -22.07
N LEU A 104 -0.87 -18.77 -20.83
CA LEU A 104 -1.32 -19.97 -20.11
C LEU A 104 -2.51 -20.61 -20.79
N ASP A 105 -3.49 -19.82 -21.22
CA ASP A 105 -4.66 -20.29 -21.96
C ASP A 105 -4.26 -21.00 -23.26
N TYR A 106 -3.27 -20.46 -23.98
CA TYR A 106 -2.72 -21.12 -25.15
C TYR A 106 -2.07 -22.47 -24.82
N LEU A 107 -1.28 -22.55 -23.74
CA LEU A 107 -0.67 -23.81 -23.31
C LEU A 107 -1.70 -24.86 -22.91
N ILE A 108 -2.74 -24.46 -22.16
CA ILE A 108 -3.87 -25.34 -21.80
C ILE A 108 -4.53 -25.88 -23.09
N PHE A 109 -4.85 -25.00 -24.04
CA PHE A 109 -5.43 -25.41 -25.31
C PHE A 109 -4.55 -26.39 -26.10
N THR A 110 -3.22 -26.27 -26.01
CA THR A 110 -2.33 -27.23 -26.69
C THR A 110 -2.32 -28.61 -26.04
N GLU A 111 -2.46 -28.70 -24.71
CA GLU A 111 -2.50 -29.97 -23.97
C GLU A 111 -3.86 -30.67 -24.08
N GLU A 112 -4.95 -29.91 -24.24
CA GLU A 112 -6.31 -30.46 -24.40
C GLU A 112 -6.61 -30.97 -25.83
N LYS A 113 -5.68 -30.80 -26.77
CA LYS A 113 -5.85 -31.35 -28.12
C LYS A 113 -5.70 -32.88 -28.11
N PRO A 114 -6.62 -33.62 -28.74
CA PRO A 114 -6.55 -35.08 -28.86
C PRO A 114 -5.42 -35.56 -29.77
#